data_AF-A0AAW5L6D7-F1
#
_entry.id   AF-A0AAW5L6D7-F1
#
_cell.length_a   1.000
_cell.length_b   1.000
_cell.length_c   1.000
_cell.angle_alpha   90.00
_cell.angle_beta   90.00
_cell.angle_gamma   90.00
#
_symmetry.space_group_name_H-M   'P 1'
#
loop_
_entity.id
_entity.type
_entity.pdbx_description
1 polymer ?
#
loop_
_entity_poly.entity_id
_entity_poly.type
_entity_poly.pdbx_seq_one_letter_code
_entity_poly.pdbx_strand_id
1 'polypeptide(L)'
;MNGKEKRIRILDIQDQHCQPCEFQMKPLKECMQHCEVGLELKKLARELVEENKGRKPKEEWDEICRQAAKLYEQGFGTTMITKTLGCPSSTLREQLKKRGLWKGKTQAEIQEQSRKKWDDWCQQALKLRGQGYSYPKIAQYLGVPASNLRNEMSKRGCHL
;
A
#
# COMPACT_ATOMS: atom_id res chain seq x y z
N MET A 1 14.28 -9.15 -21.62
CA MET A 1 14.25 -7.97 -20.73
C MET A 1 12.95 -7.96 -19.95
N ASN A 2 12.99 -7.68 -18.65
CA ASN A 2 11.80 -7.44 -17.85
C ASN A 2 11.25 -6.01 -18.08
N GLY A 3 10.06 -5.71 -17.58
CA GLY A 3 9.43 -4.41 -17.79
C GLY A 3 10.18 -3.22 -17.20
N LYS A 4 11.09 -3.41 -16.22
CA LYS A 4 11.93 -2.33 -15.69
C LYS A 4 13.08 -2.02 -16.66
N GLU A 5 13.76 -3.07 -17.14
CA GLU A 5 14.82 -2.96 -18.15
C GLU A 5 14.32 -2.33 -19.45
N LYS A 6 13.12 -2.69 -19.91
CA LYS A 6 12.52 -2.07 -21.11
C LYS A 6 12.27 -0.59 -20.95
N ARG A 7 11.86 -0.14 -19.76
CA ARG A 7 11.67 1.29 -19.47
C ARG A 7 13.00 2.04 -19.41
N ILE A 8 14.02 1.46 -18.77
CA ILE A 8 15.36 2.05 -18.74
C ILE A 8 15.91 2.17 -20.17
N ARG A 9 15.80 1.10 -20.96
CA ARG A 9 16.23 1.11 -22.37
C ARG A 9 15.49 2.15 -23.22
N ILE A 10 14.19 2.34 -23.01
CA ILE A 10 13.43 3.41 -23.68
C ILE A 10 14.01 4.79 -23.33
N LEU A 11 14.29 5.04 -22.05
CA LEU A 11 14.87 6.32 -21.61
C LEU A 11 16.26 6.53 -22.20
N ASP A 12 17.13 5.51 -22.15
CA ASP A 12 18.48 5.58 -22.72
C ASP A 12 18.44 5.89 -24.22
N ILE A 13 17.53 5.25 -24.97
CA ILE A 13 17.35 5.49 -26.40
C ILE A 13 16.88 6.93 -26.64
N GLN A 14 15.93 7.42 -25.85
CA GLN A 14 15.42 8.79 -25.98
C GLN A 14 16.51 9.82 -25.69
N ASP A 15 17.33 9.61 -24.66
CA ASP A 15 18.40 10.54 -24.29
C ASP A 15 19.56 10.52 -25.30
N GLN A 16 19.93 9.35 -25.82
CA GLN A 16 21.05 9.21 -26.77
C GLN A 16 20.68 9.64 -28.19
N HIS A 17 19.45 9.38 -28.63
CA HIS A 17 19.08 9.50 -30.05
C HIS A 17 17.96 10.50 -30.33
N CYS A 18 17.09 10.78 -29.36
CA CYS A 18 15.93 11.65 -29.59
C CYS A 18 16.15 13.10 -29.17
N GLN A 19 17.12 13.41 -28.29
CA GLN A 19 17.45 14.79 -27.90
C GLN A 19 17.93 15.70 -29.06
N PRO A 20 18.71 15.21 -30.05
CA PRO A 20 19.07 16.01 -31.23
C PRO A 20 18.16 15.77 -32.45
N CYS A 21 17.04 15.05 -32.29
CA CYS A 21 16.25 14.56 -33.42
C CYS A 21 15.29 15.62 -33.95
N GLU A 22 15.30 15.85 -35.28
CA GLU A 22 14.38 16.78 -35.96
C GLU A 22 12.90 16.38 -35.82
N PHE A 23 12.63 15.14 -35.43
CA PHE A 23 11.30 14.61 -35.18
C PHE A 23 10.92 14.59 -33.68
N GLN A 24 11.79 15.04 -32.77
CA GLN A 24 11.56 14.99 -31.31
C GLN A 24 10.27 15.70 -30.90
N MET A 25 9.99 16.85 -31.52
CA MET A 25 8.80 17.67 -31.25
C MET A 25 7.63 17.35 -32.18
N LYS A 26 7.80 16.44 -33.14
CA LYS A 26 6.77 16.06 -34.10
C LYS A 26 5.90 14.92 -33.54
N PRO A 27 4.66 14.76 -34.01
CA PRO A 27 3.81 13.65 -33.60
C PRO A 27 4.53 12.31 -33.78
N LEU A 28 4.40 11.40 -32.81
CA LEU A 28 5.04 10.08 -32.83
C LEU A 28 4.80 9.32 -34.14
N LYS A 29 3.65 9.55 -34.79
CA LYS A 29 3.31 8.96 -36.10
C LYS A 29 4.30 9.33 -37.20
N GLU A 30 4.83 10.55 -37.22
CA GLU A 30 5.81 11.00 -38.23
C GLU A 30 7.20 10.45 -37.94
N CYS A 31 7.61 10.44 -36.66
CA CYS A 31 8.87 9.83 -36.22
C CYS A 31 8.92 8.33 -36.59
N MET A 32 7.85 7.58 -36.33
CA MET A 32 7.80 6.14 -36.61
C MET A 32 7.83 5.76 -38.11
N GLN A 33 7.55 6.69 -39.03
CA GLN A 33 7.59 6.43 -40.47
C GLN A 33 9.00 6.61 -41.07
N HIS A 34 9.84 7.41 -40.41
CA HIS A 34 11.14 7.83 -40.97
C HIS A 34 12.32 7.58 -40.02
N CYS A 35 12.10 6.94 -38.87
CA CYS A 35 13.11 6.73 -37.84
C CYS A 35 13.12 5.29 -37.33
N GLU A 36 14.24 4.58 -37.55
CA GLU A 36 14.47 3.23 -37.03
C GLU A 36 14.43 3.19 -35.49
N VAL A 37 14.95 4.24 -34.85
CA VAL A 37 14.87 4.43 -33.39
C VAL A 37 13.41 4.54 -32.93
N GLY A 38 12.57 5.26 -33.69
CA GLY A 38 11.13 5.36 -33.45
C GLY A 38 10.42 4.00 -33.54
N LEU A 39 10.85 3.12 -34.45
CA LEU A 39 10.33 1.76 -34.57
C LEU A 39 10.73 0.88 -33.37
N GLU A 40 11.98 0.99 -32.89
CA GLU A 40 12.44 0.27 -31.68
C GLU A 40 11.66 0.72 -30.44
N LEU A 41 11.49 2.03 -30.25
CA LEU A 41 10.68 2.59 -29.17
C LEU A 41 9.23 2.08 -29.19
N LYS A 42 8.62 2.04 -30.38
CA LYS A 42 7.25 1.50 -30.56
C LYS A 42 7.18 0.02 -30.18
N LYS A 43 8.17 -0.78 -30.57
CA LYS A 43 8.24 -2.21 -30.24
C LYS A 43 8.35 -2.40 -28.73
N LEU A 44 9.28 -1.71 -28.07
CA LEU A 44 9.47 -1.79 -26.62
C LEU A 44 8.21 -1.32 -25.86
N ALA A 45 7.58 -0.24 -26.31
CA ALA A 45 6.33 0.24 -25.72
C ALA A 45 5.18 -0.76 -25.90
N ARG A 46 5.04 -1.38 -27.07
CA ARG A 46 4.03 -2.42 -27.31
C ARG A 46 4.25 -3.62 -26.42
N GLU A 47 5.48 -4.11 -26.31
CA GLU A 47 5.81 -5.23 -25.41
C GLU A 47 5.49 -4.91 -23.95
N LEU A 48 5.73 -3.68 -23.49
CA LEU A 48 5.34 -3.23 -22.15
C LEU A 48 3.82 -3.21 -21.94
N VAL A 49 3.03 -2.95 -22.98
CA VAL A 49 1.56 -2.99 -22.93
C VAL A 49 1.06 -4.43 -22.96
N GLU A 50 1.64 -5.27 -23.81
CA GLU A 50 1.32 -6.69 -23.93
C GLU A 50 1.66 -7.46 -22.63
N GLU A 51 2.80 -7.18 -22.00
CA GLU A 51 3.14 -7.70 -20.67
C GLU A 51 2.18 -7.23 -19.57
N ASN A 52 1.49 -6.11 -19.77
CA ASN A 52 0.47 -5.60 -18.85
C ASN A 52 -0.94 -6.19 -19.10
N LYS A 53 -1.13 -7.08 -20.09
CA LYS A 53 -2.43 -7.76 -20.35
C LYS A 53 -2.94 -8.62 -19.19
N GLY A 54 -2.11 -8.93 -18.20
CA GLY A 54 -2.55 -9.57 -16.95
C GLY A 54 -3.33 -8.65 -16.00
N ARG A 55 -3.46 -7.35 -16.31
CA ARG A 55 -4.30 -6.43 -15.54
C ARG A 55 -5.76 -6.60 -15.93
N LYS A 56 -6.56 -7.07 -14.98
CA LYS A 56 -8.03 -7.10 -15.09
C LYS A 56 -8.55 -5.71 -15.49
N PRO A 57 -9.48 -5.60 -16.45
CA PRO A 57 -10.11 -4.34 -16.85
C PRO A 57 -10.88 -3.70 -15.70
N LYS A 58 -11.25 -2.43 -15.88
CA LYS A 58 -11.90 -1.64 -14.82
C LYS A 58 -13.21 -2.29 -14.38
N GLU A 59 -13.99 -2.78 -15.33
CA GLU A 59 -15.31 -3.39 -15.14
C GLU A 59 -15.19 -4.68 -14.32
N GLU A 60 -14.18 -5.49 -14.58
CA GLU A 60 -13.91 -6.71 -13.81
C GLU A 60 -13.51 -6.36 -12.37
N TRP A 61 -12.70 -5.30 -12.18
CA TRP A 61 -12.40 -4.81 -10.83
C TRP A 61 -13.61 -4.22 -10.12
N ASP A 62 -14.51 -3.55 -10.83
CA ASP A 62 -15.75 -3.01 -10.27
C ASP A 62 -16.62 -4.15 -9.72
N GLU A 63 -16.72 -5.27 -10.45
CA GLU A 63 -17.41 -6.47 -10.00
C GLU A 63 -16.73 -7.11 -8.77
N ILE A 64 -15.42 -7.33 -8.84
CA ILE A 64 -14.64 -7.88 -7.70
C ILE A 64 -14.82 -7.02 -6.44
N CYS A 65 -14.77 -5.70 -6.58
CA CYS A 65 -14.93 -4.79 -5.44
C CYS A 65 -16.36 -4.81 -4.89
N ARG A 66 -17.38 -4.94 -5.75
CA ARG A 66 -18.78 -5.08 -5.32
C ARG A 66 -19.00 -6.38 -4.55
N GLN A 67 -18.45 -7.49 -5.02
CA GLN A 67 -18.52 -8.77 -4.34
C GLN A 67 -17.77 -8.74 -3.00
N ALA A 68 -16.56 -8.18 -2.98
CA ALA A 68 -15.79 -8.01 -1.75
C ALA A 68 -16.55 -7.17 -0.71
N ALA A 69 -17.17 -6.07 -1.12
CA ALA A 69 -17.96 -5.21 -0.22
C ALA A 69 -19.11 -5.98 0.43
N LYS A 70 -19.86 -6.78 -0.34
CA LYS A 70 -20.94 -7.63 0.19
C LYS A 70 -20.42 -8.67 1.18
N LEU A 71 -19.29 -9.32 0.89
CA LEU A 71 -18.69 -10.30 1.79
C LEU A 71 -18.21 -9.65 3.10
N TYR A 72 -17.67 -8.43 3.04
CA TYR A 72 -17.34 -7.67 4.24
C TYR A 72 -18.58 -7.32 5.07
N GLU A 73 -19.69 -6.95 4.43
CA GLU A 73 -20.97 -6.67 5.11
C GLU A 73 -21.56 -7.92 5.78
N GLN A 74 -21.32 -9.10 5.21
CA GLN A 74 -21.69 -10.39 5.79
C GLN A 74 -20.74 -10.84 6.92
N GLY A 75 -19.69 -10.06 7.23
CA GLY A 75 -18.75 -10.33 8.32
C GLY A 75 -17.58 -11.25 7.95
N PHE A 76 -17.40 -11.58 6.67
CA PHE A 76 -16.27 -12.42 6.26
C PHE A 76 -14.93 -11.68 6.39
N GLY A 77 -13.91 -12.38 6.89
CA GLY A 77 -12.57 -11.84 7.05
C GLY A 77 -11.82 -11.69 5.72
N THR A 78 -10.90 -10.72 5.66
CA THR A 78 -10.10 -10.40 4.46
C THR A 78 -9.43 -11.63 3.84
N THR A 79 -8.84 -12.51 4.65
CA THR A 79 -8.15 -13.72 4.18
C THR A 79 -9.06 -14.66 3.38
N MET A 80 -10.31 -14.82 3.81
CA MET A 80 -11.28 -15.64 3.09
C MET A 80 -11.66 -14.96 1.78
N ILE A 81 -12.02 -13.68 1.85
CA ILE A 81 -12.44 -12.89 0.68
C ILE A 81 -11.36 -12.91 -0.41
N THR A 82 -10.09 -12.75 -0.04
CA THR A 82 -8.97 -12.76 -1.00
C THR A 82 -8.76 -14.12 -1.66
N LYS A 83 -9.00 -15.21 -0.94
CA LYS A 83 -8.97 -16.57 -1.50
C LYS A 83 -10.13 -16.79 -2.45
N THR A 84 -11.35 -16.43 -2.04
CA THR A 84 -12.56 -16.57 -2.84
C THR A 84 -12.50 -15.77 -4.15
N LEU A 85 -11.99 -14.54 -4.09
CA LEU A 85 -11.91 -13.63 -5.26
C LEU A 85 -10.59 -13.76 -6.04
N GLY A 86 -9.69 -14.66 -5.64
CA GLY A 86 -8.42 -14.91 -6.33
C GLY A 86 -7.54 -13.66 -6.46
N CYS A 87 -7.52 -12.78 -5.46
CA CYS A 87 -6.77 -11.52 -5.52
C CYS A 87 -5.95 -11.27 -4.24
N PRO A 88 -4.74 -10.66 -4.35
CA PRO A 88 -3.95 -10.31 -3.17
C PRO A 88 -4.64 -9.27 -2.28
N SER A 89 -4.50 -9.40 -0.97
CA SER A 89 -5.11 -8.50 0.03
C SER A 89 -4.73 -7.03 -0.16
N SER A 90 -3.47 -6.78 -0.53
CA SER A 90 -2.97 -5.42 -0.81
C SER A 90 -3.68 -4.80 -2.01
N THR A 91 -3.72 -5.52 -3.13
CA THR A 91 -4.39 -5.08 -4.36
C THR A 91 -5.88 -4.87 -4.15
N LEU A 92 -6.57 -5.81 -3.49
CA LEU A 92 -7.99 -5.69 -3.20
C LEU A 92 -8.30 -4.44 -2.36
N ARG A 93 -7.51 -4.19 -1.30
CA ARG A 93 -7.66 -3.01 -0.45
C ARG A 93 -7.48 -1.71 -1.24
N GLU A 94 -6.46 -1.63 -2.09
CA GLU A 94 -6.24 -0.45 -2.93
C GLU A 94 -7.39 -0.23 -3.91
N GLN A 95 -7.88 -1.29 -4.55
CA GLN A 95 -8.97 -1.22 -5.52
C GLN A 95 -10.30 -0.83 -4.87
N LEU A 96 -10.56 -1.31 -3.64
CA LEU A 96 -11.70 -0.90 -2.83
C LEU A 96 -11.61 0.58 -2.43
N LYS A 97 -10.43 1.06 -2.01
CA LYS A 97 -10.21 2.47 -1.66
C LYS A 97 -10.44 3.40 -2.85
N LYS A 98 -9.92 3.07 -4.03
CA LYS A 98 -10.11 3.84 -5.27
C LYS A 98 -11.60 4.01 -5.64
N ARG A 99 -12.46 3.11 -5.17
CA ARG A 99 -13.91 3.10 -5.44
C ARG A 99 -14.76 3.57 -4.26
N GLY A 100 -14.14 3.97 -3.15
CA GLY A 100 -14.87 4.37 -1.94
C GLY A 100 -15.62 3.23 -1.24
N LEU A 101 -15.32 1.96 -1.56
CA LEU A 101 -16.00 0.78 -1.00
C LEU A 101 -15.25 0.17 0.21
N TRP A 102 -14.09 0.74 0.57
CA TRP A 102 -13.32 0.27 1.70
C TRP A 102 -13.94 0.74 3.02
N LYS A 103 -14.50 -0.21 3.79
CA LYS A 103 -15.12 0.04 5.11
C LYS A 103 -14.24 -0.41 6.30
N GLY A 104 -13.03 -0.93 6.05
CA GLY A 104 -12.12 -1.32 7.12
C GLY A 104 -11.41 -0.13 7.75
N LYS A 105 -10.93 -0.29 8.98
CA LYS A 105 -10.09 0.73 9.64
C LYS A 105 -8.84 1.01 8.80
N THR A 106 -8.56 2.27 8.57
CA THR A 106 -7.32 2.73 7.96
C THR A 106 -6.15 2.47 8.90
N GLN A 107 -4.93 2.45 8.34
CA GLN A 107 -3.71 2.32 9.14
C GLN A 107 -3.61 3.42 10.21
N ALA A 108 -4.03 4.65 9.87
CA ALA A 108 -4.06 5.77 10.79
C ALA A 108 -5.03 5.53 11.95
N GLU A 109 -6.24 5.03 11.67
CA GLU A 109 -7.23 4.71 12.71
C GLU A 109 -6.78 3.56 13.62
N ILE A 110 -6.13 2.53 13.08
CA ILE A 110 -5.58 1.42 13.87
C ILE A 110 -4.48 1.94 14.79
N GLN A 111 -3.57 2.77 14.27
CA GLN A 111 -2.51 3.39 15.06
C GLN A 111 -3.08 4.32 16.12
N GLU A 112 -4.10 5.10 15.80
CA GLU A 112 -4.76 6.00 16.75
C GLU A 112 -5.45 5.23 17.88
N GLN A 113 -6.18 4.15 17.56
CA GLN A 113 -6.77 3.29 18.57
C GLN A 113 -5.70 2.63 19.45
N SER A 114 -4.59 2.20 18.86
CA SER A 114 -3.47 1.67 19.63
C SER A 114 -2.83 2.74 20.52
N ARG A 115 -2.69 4.00 20.04
CA ARG A 115 -2.17 5.11 20.82
C ARG A 115 -3.06 5.38 22.04
N LYS A 116 -4.36 5.56 21.83
CA LYS A 116 -5.35 5.76 22.89
C LYS A 116 -5.32 4.66 23.94
N LYS A 117 -5.26 3.39 23.50
CA LYS A 117 -5.16 2.25 24.41
C LYS A 117 -3.91 2.30 25.29
N TRP A 118 -2.78 2.70 24.70
CA TRP A 118 -1.54 2.88 25.46
C TRP A 118 -1.59 4.10 26.37
N ASP A 119 -2.24 5.18 25.98
CA ASP A 119 -2.44 6.37 26.82
C ASP A 119 -3.25 5.98 28.07
N ASP A 120 -4.34 5.23 27.91
CA ASP A 120 -5.16 4.73 29.00
C ASP A 120 -4.35 3.82 29.96
N TRP A 121 -3.58 2.87 29.41
CA TRP A 121 -2.72 2.00 30.21
C TRP A 121 -1.63 2.77 30.95
N CYS A 122 -1.02 3.79 30.34
CA CYS A 122 -0.02 4.64 31.00
C CYS A 122 -0.65 5.44 32.15
N GLN A 123 -1.86 5.98 31.96
CA GLN A 123 -2.60 6.66 33.03
C GLN A 123 -2.95 5.73 34.19
N GLN A 124 -3.38 4.50 33.90
CA GLN A 124 -3.63 3.49 34.94
C GLN A 124 -2.34 3.13 35.70
N ALA A 125 -1.22 2.96 34.98
CA ALA A 125 0.07 2.71 35.60
C ALA A 125 0.49 3.83 36.57
N LEU A 126 0.30 5.10 36.21
CA LEU A 126 0.56 6.25 37.09
C LEU A 126 -0.26 6.20 38.38
N LYS A 127 -1.56 5.88 38.27
CA LYS A 127 -2.45 5.75 39.45
C LYS A 127 -1.99 4.63 40.38
N LEU A 128 -1.67 3.46 39.84
CA LEU A 128 -1.19 2.32 40.62
C LEU A 128 0.17 2.61 41.29
N ARG A 129 1.01 3.43 40.67
CA ARG A 129 2.27 3.90 41.28
C ARG A 129 2.05 4.84 42.44
N GLY A 130 1.09 5.76 42.33
CA GLY A 130 0.66 6.59 43.46
C GLY A 130 0.15 5.76 44.65
N GLN A 131 -0.38 4.56 44.39
CA GLN A 131 -0.80 3.58 45.41
C GLN A 131 0.35 2.69 45.93
N GLY A 132 1.59 2.92 45.51
CA GLY A 132 2.77 2.18 45.97
C GLY A 132 3.04 0.85 45.25
N TYR A 133 2.36 0.55 44.13
CA TYR A 133 2.59 -0.71 43.42
C TYR A 133 3.97 -0.72 42.73
N SER A 134 4.67 -1.86 42.83
CA SER A 134 5.92 -2.05 42.11
C SER A 134 5.67 -2.17 40.61
N TYR A 135 6.67 -1.78 39.82
CA TYR A 135 6.58 -1.76 38.37
C TYR A 135 6.24 -3.15 37.76
N PRO A 136 6.85 -4.27 38.22
CA PRO A 136 6.48 -5.60 37.76
C PRO A 136 5.02 -5.97 38.09
N LYS A 137 4.53 -5.56 39.26
CA LYS A 137 3.16 -5.81 39.70
C LYS A 137 2.14 -5.08 38.83
N ILE A 138 2.45 -3.86 38.40
CA ILE A 138 1.62 -3.08 37.48
C ILE A 138 1.58 -3.71 36.09
N ALA A 139 2.73 -4.12 35.56
CA ALA A 139 2.81 -4.79 34.27
C ALA A 139 1.97 -6.08 34.27
N GLN A 140 2.06 -6.87 35.35
CA GLN A 140 1.22 -8.05 35.56
C GLN A 140 -0.27 -7.70 35.62
N TYR A 141 -0.65 -6.66 36.37
CA TYR A 141 -2.04 -6.20 36.49
C TYR A 141 -2.64 -5.75 35.15
N LEU A 142 -1.88 -5.02 34.35
CA LEU A 142 -2.29 -4.52 33.03
C LEU A 142 -2.22 -5.60 31.92
N GLY A 143 -1.64 -6.78 32.22
CA GLY A 143 -1.46 -7.85 31.25
C GLY A 143 -0.52 -7.49 30.10
N VAL A 144 0.44 -6.57 30.33
CA VAL A 144 1.40 -6.12 29.32
C VAL A 144 2.83 -6.45 29.74
N PRO A 145 3.74 -6.76 28.80
CA PRO A 145 5.15 -6.93 29.12
C PRO A 145 5.73 -5.67 29.78
N ALA A 146 6.47 -5.84 30.87
CA ALA A 146 7.05 -4.72 31.63
C ALA A 146 7.96 -3.83 30.76
N SER A 147 8.69 -4.43 29.82
CA SER A 147 9.52 -3.72 28.84
C SER A 147 8.71 -2.81 27.93
N ASN A 148 7.58 -3.29 27.42
CA ASN A 148 6.69 -2.52 26.55
C ASN A 148 6.06 -1.36 27.31
N LEU A 149 5.55 -1.60 28.52
CA LEU A 149 5.04 -0.54 29.39
C LEU A 149 6.11 0.55 29.61
N ARG A 150 7.40 0.17 29.75
CA ARG A 150 8.46 1.11 30.11
C ARG A 150 8.78 2.03 28.95
N ASN A 151 8.88 1.42 27.77
CA ASN A 151 9.13 2.13 26.52
C ASN A 151 7.97 3.06 26.20
N GLU A 152 6.73 2.60 26.35
CA GLU A 152 5.54 3.40 26.04
C GLU A 152 5.32 4.54 27.03
N MET A 153 5.62 4.35 28.32
CA MET A 153 5.61 5.43 29.32
C MET A 153 6.73 6.44 29.07
N SER A 154 7.95 5.98 28.76
CA SER A 154 9.10 6.85 28.44
C SER A 154 8.84 7.72 27.22
N LYS A 155 8.30 7.16 26.14
CA LYS A 155 7.92 7.91 24.92
C LYS A 155 6.93 9.05 25.20
N ARG A 156 6.12 8.92 26.24
CA ARG A 156 5.09 9.88 26.62
C ARG A 156 5.57 10.87 27.68
N GLY A 157 6.84 10.83 28.07
CA GLY A 157 7.39 11.64 29.16
C GLY A 157 6.81 11.29 30.53
N CYS A 158 6.06 10.20 30.63
CA CYS A 158 5.53 9.70 31.90
C CYS A 158 6.62 8.88 32.59
N HIS A 159 7.62 9.57 33.12
CA HIS A 159 8.59 8.95 34.02
C HIS A 159 7.96 8.78 35.40
N LEU A 160 8.19 7.60 35.97
CA LEU A 160 7.78 7.21 37.32
C LEU A 160 8.94 7.28 38.29
#